data_AF-A0A814DHI3-F1
#
_entry.id   AF-A0A814DHI3-F1
#
_cell.length_a   1.000
_cell.length_b   1.000
_cell.length_c   1.000
_cell.angle_alpha   90.00
_cell.angle_beta   90.00
_cell.angle_gamma   90.00
#
_symmetry.space_group_name_H-M   'P 1'
#
loop_
_entity.id
_entity.type
_entity.pdbx_description
1 polymer ?
#
loop_
_entity_poly.entity_id
_entity_poly.type
_entity_poly.pdbx_seq_one_letter_code
_entity_poly.pdbx_strand_id
1 'polypeptide(L)'
;MTFRKDMLTMYLRHVLAEQEWNDTFLQYLSQVGKMHTNQAGLSSINIDYIHINVLLGYLQQTLIDILCNADNIDEINKHGILIAINKLFWIQNEFFTMHYFIPLKDDAIIIQTPPLTKKLKCCWM
;
A
#
# COMPACT_ATOMS: atom_id res chain seq x y z
N MET A 1 -17.29 11.40 -12.09
CA MET A 1 -16.12 10.53 -12.36
C MET A 1 -14.85 11.32 -12.71
N THR A 2 -14.95 12.59 -13.11
CA THR A 2 -13.83 13.48 -13.45
C THR A 2 -12.83 13.63 -12.30
N PHE A 3 -13.30 13.96 -11.09
CA PHE A 3 -12.45 14.20 -9.93
C PHE A 3 -11.45 13.09 -9.58
N ARG A 4 -11.85 11.80 -9.55
CA ARG A 4 -10.93 10.70 -9.19
C ARG A 4 -9.88 10.45 -10.28
N LYS A 5 -10.24 10.63 -11.56
CA LYS A 5 -9.30 10.54 -12.68
C LYS A 5 -8.31 11.69 -12.66
N ASP A 6 -8.78 12.90 -12.33
CA ASP A 6 -7.92 14.08 -12.22
C ASP A 6 -6.91 13.92 -11.09
N MET A 7 -7.33 13.41 -9.93
CA MET A 7 -6.44 13.13 -8.80
C MET A 7 -5.36 12.11 -9.15
N LEU A 8 -5.74 11.00 -9.82
CA LEU A 8 -4.76 10.01 -10.30
C LEU A 8 -3.80 10.61 -11.34
N THR A 9 -4.30 11.48 -12.22
CA THR A 9 -3.47 12.17 -13.22
C THR A 9 -2.45 13.08 -12.55
N MET A 10 -2.87 13.88 -11.57
CA MET A 10 -1.95 14.75 -10.83
C MET A 10 -0.94 13.95 -10.02
N TYR A 11 -1.37 12.84 -9.40
CA TYR A 11 -0.50 11.92 -8.69
C TYR A 11 0.59 11.34 -9.60
N LEU A 12 0.21 10.75 -10.73
CA LEU A 12 1.16 10.15 -11.67
C LEU A 12 2.12 11.20 -12.25
N ARG A 13 1.63 12.41 -12.57
CA ARG A 13 2.49 13.51 -13.03
C ARG A 13 3.52 13.88 -11.98
N HIS A 14 3.11 14.00 -10.72
CA HIS A 14 4.04 14.37 -9.66
C HIS A 14 5.08 13.27 -9.42
N VAL A 15 4.64 12.01 -9.30
CA VAL A 15 5.52 10.88 -8.96
C VAL A 15 6.46 10.49 -10.11
N LEU A 16 6.00 10.54 -11.36
CA LEU A 16 6.84 10.20 -12.52
C LEU A 16 7.79 11.33 -12.94
N ALA A 17 7.49 12.58 -12.59
CA ALA A 17 8.34 13.73 -12.90
C ALA A 17 9.28 14.10 -11.76
N GLU A 18 9.17 13.47 -10.59
CA GLU A 18 10.01 13.76 -9.43
C GLU A 18 11.47 13.41 -9.73
N GLN A 19 12.37 14.35 -9.48
CA GLN A 19 13.81 14.19 -9.65
C GLN A 19 14.51 14.06 -8.29
N GLU A 20 13.92 14.61 -7.24
CA GLU A 20 14.49 14.62 -5.90
C GLU A 20 13.80 13.60 -4.98
N TRP A 21 14.46 12.46 -4.76
CA TRP A 21 14.00 11.43 -3.82
C TRP A 21 14.42 11.76 -2.38
N ASN A 22 13.92 12.89 -1.89
CA ASN A 22 14.19 13.40 -0.54
C ASN A 22 13.13 12.96 0.48
N ASP A 23 13.38 13.20 1.77
CA ASP A 23 12.47 12.83 2.85
C ASP A 23 11.06 13.43 2.69
N THR A 24 10.95 14.62 2.10
CA THR A 24 9.65 15.26 1.83
C THR A 24 8.84 14.46 0.83
N PHE A 25 9.47 14.00 -0.26
CA PHE A 25 8.82 13.16 -1.26
C PHE A 25 8.44 11.79 -0.69
N LEU A 26 9.32 11.17 0.10
CA LEU A 26 9.02 9.90 0.76
C LEU A 26 7.87 10.03 1.76
N GLN A 27 7.82 11.13 2.51
CA GLN A 27 6.69 11.45 3.39
C GLN A 27 5.40 11.65 2.57
N TYR A 28 5.46 12.32 1.42
CA TYR A 28 4.32 12.46 0.52
C TYR A 28 3.76 11.10 0.09
N LEU A 29 4.62 10.17 -0.38
CA LEU A 29 4.19 8.81 -0.74
C LEU A 29 3.51 8.10 0.44
N SER A 30 4.11 8.18 1.62
CA SER A 30 3.53 7.63 2.85
C SER A 30 2.15 8.22 3.15
N GLN A 31 1.98 9.54 3.06
CA GLN A 31 0.69 10.18 3.30
C GLN A 31 -0.37 9.79 2.27
N VAL A 32 -0.01 9.63 1.00
CA VAL A 32 -0.94 9.11 -0.01
C VAL A 32 -1.39 7.70 0.35
N GLY A 33 -0.49 6.83 0.81
CA GLY A 33 -0.86 5.51 1.33
C GLY A 33 -1.87 5.59 2.48
N LYS A 34 -1.59 6.44 3.47
CA LYS A 34 -2.46 6.69 4.62
C LYS A 34 -3.85 7.24 4.25
N MET A 35 -3.96 8.08 3.20
CA MET A 35 -5.24 8.62 2.73
C MET A 35 -6.24 7.55 2.27
N HIS A 36 -5.75 6.36 1.92
CA HIS A 36 -6.61 5.24 1.51
C HIS A 36 -7.08 4.37 2.69
N THR A 37 -6.60 4.66 3.90
CA THR A 37 -6.99 4.00 5.15
C THR A 37 -7.86 4.91 6.01
N ASN A 38 -8.47 4.33 7.05
CA ASN A 38 -9.23 5.09 8.05
C ASN A 38 -8.35 5.95 8.98
N GLN A 39 -7.01 5.95 8.82
CA GLN A 39 -6.07 6.64 9.71
C GLN A 39 -5.86 8.12 9.35
N ALA A 40 -6.31 8.57 8.18
CA ALA A 40 -6.09 9.94 7.68
C ALA A 40 -7.13 10.97 8.19
N GLY A 41 -8.04 10.61 9.10
CA GLY A 41 -8.96 11.54 9.76
C GLY A 41 -10.13 12.05 8.92
N LEU A 42 -10.19 11.73 7.62
CA LEU A 42 -11.35 11.99 6.76
C LEU A 42 -12.35 10.83 6.87
N SER A 43 -13.56 11.13 7.34
CA SER A 43 -14.68 10.19 7.37
C SER A 43 -15.07 9.79 5.93
N SER A 44 -14.70 8.58 5.49
CA SER A 44 -15.40 7.69 4.52
C SER A 44 -14.48 6.87 3.60
N ILE A 45 -13.16 7.03 3.63
CA ILE A 45 -12.26 6.25 2.76
C ILE A 45 -11.57 5.16 3.59
N ASN A 46 -11.98 3.92 3.35
CA ASN A 46 -11.32 2.72 3.85
C ASN A 46 -11.33 1.70 2.71
N ILE A 47 -10.23 1.61 1.98
CA ILE A 47 -10.10 0.76 0.80
C ILE A 47 -9.26 -0.45 1.17
N ASP A 48 -9.74 -1.67 0.95
CA ASP A 48 -8.91 -2.86 1.20
C ASP A 48 -7.64 -2.82 0.33
N TYR A 49 -6.51 -3.15 0.95
CA TYR A 49 -5.20 -3.09 0.31
C TYR A 49 -5.14 -3.87 -1.02
N ILE A 50 -5.91 -4.97 -1.15
CA ILE A 50 -5.99 -5.72 -2.41
C ILE A 50 -6.41 -4.85 -3.59
N HIS A 51 -7.33 -3.89 -3.41
CA HIS A 51 -7.78 -3.00 -4.47
C HIS A 51 -6.72 -1.98 -4.85
N ILE A 52 -5.95 -1.50 -3.87
CA ILE A 52 -4.79 -0.63 -4.10
C ILE A 52 -3.73 -1.38 -4.90
N ASN A 53 -3.35 -2.57 -4.45
CA ASN A 53 -2.32 -3.38 -5.10
C ASN A 53 -2.72 -3.75 -6.55
N VAL A 54 -3.99 -4.13 -6.78
CA VAL A 54 -4.50 -4.39 -8.14
C VAL A 54 -4.40 -3.16 -9.04
N LEU A 55 -4.73 -1.97 -8.53
CA LEU A 55 -4.61 -0.73 -9.30
C LEU A 55 -3.14 -0.40 -9.62
N LEU A 56 -2.23 -0.53 -8.64
CA LEU A 56 -0.81 -0.29 -8.85
C LEU A 56 -0.21 -1.25 -9.87
N GLY A 57 -0.55 -2.54 -9.78
CA GLY A 57 -0.13 -3.55 -10.76
C GLY A 57 -0.66 -3.25 -12.17
N TYR A 58 -1.93 -2.84 -12.29
CA TYR A 58 -2.51 -2.41 -13.56
C TYR A 58 -1.78 -1.20 -14.16
N LEU A 59 -1.48 -0.18 -13.35
CA LEU A 59 -0.77 1.02 -13.79
C LEU A 59 0.66 0.70 -14.22
N GLN A 60 1.38 -0.10 -13.43
CA GLN A 60 2.72 -0.56 -13.76
C GLN A 60 2.72 -1.31 -15.10
N GLN A 61 1.83 -2.28 -15.27
CA GLN A 61 1.73 -3.06 -16.51
C GLN A 61 1.39 -2.18 -17.71
N THR A 62 0.47 -1.22 -17.55
CA THR A 62 0.07 -0.30 -18.61
C THR A 62 1.24 0.59 -19.04
N LEU A 63 2.02 1.12 -18.10
CA LEU A 63 3.18 1.95 -18.41
C LEU A 63 4.30 1.16 -19.10
N ILE A 64 4.52 -0.09 -18.68
CA ILE A 64 5.47 -1.00 -19.32
C ILE A 64 5.04 -1.30 -20.76
N ASP A 65 3.76 -1.61 -21.00
CA ASP A 65 3.24 -1.87 -22.34
C ASP A 65 3.39 -0.65 -23.27
N ILE A 66 3.05 0.55 -22.77
CA ILE A 66 3.26 1.81 -23.51
C ILE A 66 4.74 2.01 -23.87
N LEU A 67 5.65 1.75 -22.93
CA LEU A 67 7.09 1.88 -23.15
C LEU A 67 7.61 0.90 -24.20
N CYS A 68 7.16 -0.36 -24.15
CA CYS A 68 7.56 -1.38 -25.10
C CYS A 68 7.13 -1.04 -26.54
N ASN A 69 5.93 -0.46 -26.69
CA ASN A 69 5.38 -0.05 -27.98
C ASN A 69 5.83 1.36 -28.43
N ALA A 70 6.74 2.02 -27.72
CA ALA A 70 7.26 3.33 -28.12
C ALA A 70 8.37 3.18 -29.18
N ASP A 71 8.12 3.65 -30.39
CA ASP A 71 9.09 3.57 -31.51
C ASP A 71 10.20 4.64 -31.44
N ASN A 72 10.05 5.64 -30.58
CA ASN A 72 10.93 6.82 -30.51
C ASN A 72 11.98 6.76 -29.39
N ILE A 73 12.14 5.61 -28.72
CA ILE A 73 13.09 5.40 -27.61
C ILE A 73 13.96 4.20 -27.97
N ASP A 74 15.29 4.32 -27.85
CA ASP A 74 16.19 3.19 -28.07
C ASP A 74 16.08 2.13 -26.97
N GLU A 75 16.48 0.90 -27.28
CA GLU A 75 16.32 -0.26 -26.39
C GLU A 75 17.11 -0.13 -25.08
N ILE A 76 18.25 0.57 -25.06
CA ILE A 76 19.03 0.78 -23.84
C ILE A 76 18.25 1.69 -22.89
N ASN A 77 17.71 2.79 -23.41
CA ASN A 77 16.87 3.69 -22.63
C ASN A 77 15.55 3.04 -22.22
N LYS A 78 14.90 2.24 -23.08
CA LYS A 78 13.72 1.46 -22.70
C LYS A 78 14.00 0.53 -21.53
N HIS A 79 15.13 -0.18 -21.57
CA HIS A 79 15.52 -1.07 -20.47
C HIS A 79 15.74 -0.29 -19.16
N GLY A 80 16.41 0.86 -19.22
CA GLY A 80 16.59 1.73 -18.06
C GLY A 80 15.27 2.24 -17.47
N ILE A 81 14.36 2.71 -18.33
CA ILE A 81 13.03 3.18 -17.93
C ILE A 81 12.21 2.04 -17.33
N LEU A 82 12.26 0.83 -17.91
CA LEU A 82 11.57 -0.35 -17.39
C LEU A 82 11.99 -0.67 -15.95
N ILE A 83 13.30 -0.67 -15.67
CA ILE A 83 13.83 -0.88 -14.32
C ILE A 83 13.37 0.23 -13.38
N ALA A 84 13.39 1.49 -13.83
CA ALA A 84 12.97 2.64 -13.05
C ALA A 84 11.48 2.56 -12.67
N ILE A 85 10.60 2.26 -13.63
CA ILE A 85 9.17 2.04 -13.40
C ILE A 85 8.96 0.92 -12.37
N ASN A 86 9.64 -0.22 -12.53
CA ASN A 86 9.50 -1.32 -11.58
C ASN A 86 9.90 -0.89 -10.16
N LYS A 87 11.09 -0.29 -10.00
CA LYS A 87 11.55 0.19 -8.68
C LYS A 87 10.58 1.19 -8.04
N LEU A 88 10.07 2.14 -8.83
CA LEU A 88 9.14 3.14 -8.38
C LEU A 88 7.87 2.50 -7.78
N PHE A 89 7.20 1.63 -8.52
CA PHE A 89 5.94 1.02 -8.06
C PHE A 89 6.17 0.10 -6.85
N TRP A 90 7.30 -0.60 -6.78
CA TRP A 90 7.67 -1.38 -5.60
C TRP A 90 7.85 -0.50 -4.35
N ILE A 91 8.61 0.59 -4.45
CA ILE A 91 8.84 1.51 -3.32
C ILE A 91 7.51 2.17 -2.90
N GLN A 92 6.72 2.65 -3.86
CA GLN A 92 5.41 3.22 -3.60
C GLN A 92 4.51 2.23 -2.86
N ASN A 93 4.47 0.98 -3.32
CA ASN A 93 3.68 -0.06 -2.71
C ASN A 93 4.09 -0.33 -1.26
N GLU A 94 5.39 -0.38 -0.97
CA GLU A 94 5.91 -0.52 0.40
C GLU A 94 5.48 0.63 1.32
N PHE A 95 5.51 1.88 0.84
CA PHE A 95 4.99 3.00 1.64
C PHE A 95 3.48 2.89 1.89
N PHE A 96 2.73 2.33 0.94
CA PHE A 96 1.29 2.17 1.09
C PHE A 96 0.98 1.04 2.08
N THR A 97 1.65 -0.11 1.98
CA THR A 97 1.44 -1.27 2.87
C THR A 97 1.69 -0.95 4.33
N MET A 98 2.65 -0.08 4.65
CA MET A 98 2.95 0.36 6.02
C MET A 98 1.73 0.86 6.80
N HIS A 99 0.72 1.42 6.13
CA HIS A 99 -0.51 1.94 6.76
C HIS A 99 -1.63 0.89 6.89
N TYR A 100 -1.49 -0.25 6.23
CA TYR A 100 -2.45 -1.37 6.29
C TYR A 100 -2.09 -2.41 7.36
N PHE A 101 -0.85 -2.41 7.82
CA PHE A 101 -0.47 -3.23 8.97
C PHE A 101 -1.05 -2.60 10.23
N ILE A 102 -2.00 -3.30 10.85
CA ILE A 102 -2.38 -3.05 12.23
C ILE A 102 -1.21 -3.58 13.06
N PRO A 103 -0.51 -2.75 13.85
CA PRO A 103 0.39 -3.28 14.85
C PRO A 103 -0.43 -4.26 15.69
N LEU A 104 0.04 -5.50 15.86
CA LEU A 104 -0.46 -6.32 16.94
C LEU A 104 -0.23 -5.49 18.19
N LYS A 105 -1.29 -4.82 18.66
CA LYS A 105 -1.36 -4.39 20.03
C LYS A 105 -1.15 -5.68 20.80
N ASP A 106 -0.23 -5.71 21.76
CA ASP A 106 0.06 -6.85 22.64
C ASP A 106 -1.18 -7.19 23.53
N ASP A 107 -2.36 -7.26 22.94
CA ASP A 107 -3.65 -7.48 23.55
C ASP A 107 -4.09 -8.92 23.24
N ALA A 108 -3.27 -9.89 23.66
CA ALA A 108 -3.68 -11.27 24.00
C ALA A 108 -2.50 -11.91 24.76
N ILE A 109 -2.60 -12.42 25.99
CA ILE A 109 -3.63 -13.34 26.48
C ILE A 109 -3.92 -13.07 27.98
N ILE A 110 -4.99 -12.36 28.34
CA ILE A 110 -5.65 -12.65 29.63
C ILE A 110 -6.54 -13.86 29.36
N ILE A 111 -6.04 -15.05 29.71
CA ILE A 111 -6.89 -16.21 29.90
C ILE A 111 -7.82 -15.81 31.04
N GLN A 112 -9.07 -15.48 30.74
CA GLN A 112 -10.12 -15.58 31.74
C GLN A 112 -10.19 -17.05 32.14
N THR A 113 -9.45 -17.42 33.18
CA THR A 113 -9.67 -18.71 33.84
C THR A 113 -11.10 -18.66 34.39
N PRO A 114 -11.98 -19.59 33.99
CA PRO A 114 -13.29 -19.67 34.62
C PRO A 114 -13.08 -19.93 36.12
N PRO A 115 -13.89 -19.33 37.01
CA PRO A 115 -13.74 -19.54 38.44
C PRO A 115 -13.90 -21.03 38.73
N LEU A 116 -12.94 -21.62 39.43
CA LEU A 116 -12.98 -23.01 39.90
C LEU A 116 -14.19 -23.20 40.81
N THR A 117 -15.32 -23.57 40.22
CA THR A 117 -16.52 -23.95 40.95
C THR A 117 -16.31 -25.31 41.58
N LYS A 118 -16.24 -25.30 42.91
CA LYS A 118 -16.58 -26.36 43.89
C LYS A 118 -16.15 -27.80 43.56
N LYS A 119 -15.27 -28.30 44.44
CA LYS A 119 -15.04 -29.72 44.80
C LYS A 119 -16.18 -30.65 44.35
N LEU A 120 -15.94 -31.40 43.28
CA LEU A 120 -16.63 -32.64 43.01
C LEU A 120 -15.86 -33.79 43.66
N LYS A 121 -16.58 -34.53 44.49
CA LYS A 121 -16.12 -35.65 45.32
C LYS A 121 -15.43 -36.71 44.47
N CYS A 122 -14.31 -37.23 44.98
CA CYS A 122 -13.64 -38.42 44.49
C CYS A 122 -14.64 -39.56 44.25
N CYS A 123 -14.54 -40.17 43.08
CA CYS A 123 -15.02 -41.53 42.83
C CYS A 123 -13.79 -42.42 42.59
N TRP A 124 -13.51 -43.27 43.59
CA TRP A 124 -13.02 -44.64 43.45
C TRP A 124 -11.73 -44.91 42.67
N MET A 125 -10.60 -44.97 43.37
CA MET A 125 -9.86 -46.22 43.67
C MET A 125 -8.85 -45.97 44.79
#